data_AF-A0A0E3ZW03-F1
#
_entry.id   AF-A0A0E3ZW03-F1
#
_cell.length_a   1.000
_cell.length_b   1.000
_cell.length_c   1.000
_cell.angle_alpha   90.00
_cell.angle_beta   90.00
_cell.angle_gamma   90.00
#
_symmetry.space_group_name_H-M   'P 1'
#
loop_
_entity.id
_entity.type
_entity.pdbx_description
1 polymer ?
#
loop_
_entity_poly.entity_id
_entity_poly.type
_entity_poly.pdbx_seq_one_letter_code
_entity_poly.pdbx_strand_id
1 'polypeptide(L)' 'MGRPDNNAYVKEYNDELLKVLQEEESTAMPVITEMNFGHTCPVFSLPYGAMAQIDCTSKTFSRVESGVEA' A
#
# COMPACT_ATOMS: atom_id res chain seq x y z
N MET A 1 0.16 2.24 0.97
CA MET A 1 -0.19 3.66 0.75
C MET A 1 -0.68 3.83 -0.68
N GLY A 2 -1.77 4.58 -0.88
CA GLY A 2 -2.26 4.92 -2.21
C GLY A 2 -1.32 5.90 -2.90
N ARG A 3 -1.36 5.97 -4.23
CA ARG A 3 -0.61 6.97 -5.00
C ARG A 3 -1.06 8.38 -4.61
N PRO A 4 -0.13 9.30 -4.28
CA PRO A 4 -0.47 10.69 -4.02
C PRO A 4 -1.16 11.33 -5.21
N ASP A 5 -2.07 12.26 -4.94
CA ASP A 5 -2.75 13.00 -6.01
C ASP A 5 -1.73 13.75 -6.87
N ASN A 6 -1.92 13.68 -8.19
CA ASN A 6 -1.00 14.21 -9.20
C ASN A 6 0.49 13.83 -8.99
N ASN A 7 0.78 12.70 -8.32
CA ASN A 7 2.13 12.27 -7.93
C ASN A 7 2.91 13.31 -7.12
N ALA A 8 2.21 14.18 -6.40
CA ALA A 8 2.83 15.20 -5.58
C ALA A 8 3.60 14.55 -4.42
N TYR A 9 4.84 14.98 -4.20
CA TYR A 9 5.68 14.64 -3.06
C TYR A 9 5.98 13.14 -2.86
N VAL A 10 5.94 12.34 -3.93
CA VAL A 10 6.17 10.88 -3.85
C VAL A 10 7.49 10.55 -3.17
N LYS A 11 8.57 11.27 -3.51
CA LYS A 11 9.89 11.04 -2.93
C LYS A 11 9.90 11.39 -1.45
N GLU A 12 9.37 12.55 -1.09
CA GLU A 12 9.33 13.06 0.27
C GLU A 12 8.50 12.15 1.19
N TYR A 13 7.37 11.64 0.71
CA TYR A 13 6.60 10.64 1.45
C TYR A 13 7.36 9.34 1.66
N ASN A 14 8.02 8.81 0.62
CA ASN A 14 8.81 7.59 0.73
C ASN A 14 9.99 7.77 1.71
N ASP A 15 10.67 8.91 1.68
CA ASP A 15 11.79 9.22 2.58
C ASP A 15 11.34 9.30 4.06
N GLU A 16 10.24 10.01 4.35
CA GLU A 16 9.71 10.11 5.72
C GLU A 16 9.17 8.77 6.23
N LEU A 17 8.53 7.95 5.38
CA LEU A 17 8.11 6.61 5.77
C LEU A 17 9.31 5.74 6.17
N LEU A 18 10.38 5.75 5.37
CA LEU A 18 11.59 4.99 5.68
C LEU A 18 12.25 5.46 6.98
N LYS A 19 12.27 6.77 7.22
CA LYS A 19 12.79 7.34 8.46
C LYS A 19 12.00 6.87 9.69
N VAL A 20 10.67 6.94 9.67
CA VAL A 20 9.84 6.47 10.78
C VAL A 20 10.02 4.96 11.03
N LEU A 21 10.13 4.16 9.96
CA LEU A 21 10.40 2.71 10.11
C LEU A 21 11.77 2.43 10.75
N GLN A 22 12.76 3.27 10.51
CA GLN A 22 14.07 3.17 11.16
C GLN A 22 14.00 3.61 12.63
N GLU A 23 13.31 4.71 12.92
CA GLU A 23 13.14 5.24 14.29
C GLU A 23 12.39 4.25 15.20
N GLU A 24 11.41 3.52 14.66
CA GLU A 24 10.61 2.52 15.39
C GLU A 24 11.20 1.10 15.33
N GLU A 25 12.44 0.94 14.82
CA GLU A 25 13.11 -0.37 14.63
C GLU A 25 12.31 -1.40 13.80
N SER A 26 11.33 -0.95 13.02
CA SER A 26 10.38 -1.78 12.26
C SER A 26 10.81 -2.00 10.81
N THR A 27 12.12 -2.05 10.58
CA THR A 27 12.72 -2.13 9.23
C THR A 27 12.37 -3.41 8.45
N ALA A 28 11.91 -4.45 9.15
CA ALA A 28 11.45 -5.70 8.55
C ALA A 28 9.98 -5.69 8.11
N MET A 29 9.20 -4.65 8.46
CA MET A 29 7.78 -4.57 8.12
C MET A 29 7.59 -4.31 6.61
N PRO A 30 6.81 -5.14 5.91
CA PRO A 30 6.46 -4.89 4.51
C PRO A 30 5.65 -3.59 4.35
N VAL A 31 6.13 -2.69 3.50
CA VAL A 31 5.41 -1.47 3.11
C VAL A 31 5.34 -1.36 1.60
N ILE A 32 4.14 -1.15 1.07
CA ILE A 32 3.88 -0.86 -0.34
C ILE A 32 3.37 0.57 -0.46
N THR A 33 3.93 1.35 -1.37
CA THR A 33 3.47 2.71 -1.72
C THR A 33 2.95 2.77 -3.15
N GLU A 34 2.37 3.91 -3.54
CA GLU A 34 1.96 4.20 -4.92
C GLU A 34 0.91 3.25 -5.54
N MET A 35 0.12 2.58 -4.69
CA MET A 35 -0.95 1.69 -5.13
C MET A 35 -2.11 2.49 -5.78
N ASN A 36 -2.81 1.88 -6.73
CA ASN A 36 -3.95 2.49 -7.43
C ASN A 36 -5.23 2.50 -6.55
N PHE A 37 -5.21 3.19 -5.42
CA PHE A 37 -6.39 3.50 -4.61
C PHE A 37 -6.23 4.89 -3.99
N GLY A 38 -7.33 5.51 -3.56
CA GLY A 38 -7.33 6.87 -2.99
C GLY A 38 -7.86 7.90 -3.97
N HIS A 39 -7.12 9.00 -4.17
CA HIS A 39 -7.57 10.17 -4.95
C HIS A 39 -7.21 10.11 -6.44
N THR A 40 -6.36 9.18 -6.86
CA THR A 40 -5.97 9.01 -8.28
C THR A 40 -7.00 8.17 -9.03
N CYS A 41 -7.03 8.26 -10.37
CA CYS A 41 -7.86 7.41 -11.23
C CYS A 41 -6.98 6.68 -12.26
N PRO A 42 -7.18 5.37 -12.53
CA PRO A 42 -8.19 4.46 -11.98
C PRO A 42 -7.89 4.00 -10.53
N VAL A 43 -8.93 3.51 -9.83
CA VAL A 43 -8.81 2.88 -8.50
C VAL A 43 -9.30 1.44 -8.50
N PHE A 44 -8.71 0.60 -7.64
CA PHE A 44 -9.29 -0.70 -7.26
C PHE A 44 -9.97 -0.61 -5.87
N SER A 45 -10.92 -1.49 -5.60
CA SER A 45 -11.65 -1.52 -4.32
C SER A 45 -10.93 -2.34 -3.26
N LEU A 46 -10.84 -1.80 -2.05
CA LEU A 46 -10.36 -2.48 -0.85
C LEU A 46 -11.56 -2.79 0.07
N PRO A 47 -12.11 -4.02 0.03
CA PRO A 47 -13.18 -4.41 0.94
C PRO A 47 -12.66 -4.48 2.38
N TYR A 48 -13.37 -3.81 3.30
CA TYR A 48 -13.01 -3.82 4.71
C TYR A 48 -13.19 -5.20 5.32
N GLY A 49 -12.24 -5.59 6.17
CA GLY A 49 -12.23 -6.91 6.81
C GLY A 49 -11.70 -8.04 5.91
N ALA A 50 -11.52 -7.79 4.60
CA ALA A 50 -11.02 -8.81 3.70
C ALA A 50 -9.50 -9.05 3.84
N MET A 51 -9.11 -10.31 3.85
CA MET A 51 -7.75 -10.80 3.87
C MET A 51 -7.05 -10.45 2.56
N ALA A 52 -5.89 -9.81 2.72
CA ALA A 52 -5.00 -9.47 1.63
C ALA A 52 -3.58 -9.98 1.92
N GLN A 53 -2.84 -10.24 0.86
CA GLN A 53 -1.48 -10.74 0.92
C GLN A 53 -0.55 -9.76 0.23
N ILE A 54 0.58 -9.48 0.90
CA ILE A 54 1.72 -8.76 0.36
C ILE A 54 2.85 -9.78 0.15
N ASP A 55 3.31 -9.92 -1.09
CA ASP A 55 4.50 -10.71 -1.41
C ASP A 55 5.64 -9.78 -1.80
N CYS A 56 6.60 -9.62 -0.89
CA CYS A 56 7.78 -8.76 -1.09
C CYS A 56 8.76 -9.32 -2.14
N THR A 57 8.74 -10.63 -2.39
CA THR A 57 9.63 -11.28 -3.36
C THR A 57 9.13 -11.05 -4.78
N SER A 58 7.85 -11.33 -5.04
CA SER A 58 7.23 -11.08 -6.35
C SER A 58 6.80 -9.63 -6.56
N LYS A 59 6.81 -8.81 -5.49
CA LYS A 59 6.31 -7.43 -5.46
C LYS A 59 4.84 -7.34 -5.87
N THR A 60 4.02 -8.25 -5.34
CA THR A 60 2.59 -8.31 -5.65
C THR A 60 1.72 -8.08 -4.44
N PHE A 61 0.52 -7.56 -4.70
CA PHE A 61 -0.57 -7.44 -3.73
C PHE A 61 -1.75 -8.24 -4.26
N SER A 62 -2.32 -9.09 -3.42
CA SER A 62 -3.46 -9.95 -3.78
C SER A 62 -4.53 -9.90 -2.72
N ARG A 63 -5.80 -9.93 -3.13
CA ARG A 63 -6.92 -10.20 -2.23
C ARG A 63 -7.14 -11.71 -2.18
N VAL A 64 -7.10 -12.29 -0.98
CA VAL A 64 -7.16 -13.75 -0.78
C VAL A 64 -8.60 -14.26 -0.77
N GLU A 65 -9.56 -13.39 -0.46
CA GLU A 65 -10.98 -13.74 -0.38
C GLU A 65 -11.89 -12.90 -1.29
N SER A 66 -13.17 -13.28 -1.37
CA SER A 66 -14.16 -12.47 -2.09
C SER A 66 -14.50 -11.21 -1.29
N GLY A 67 -14.74 -10.10 -1.99
CA GLY A 67 -15.21 -8.86 -1.37
C GLY A 67 -16.73 -8.82 -1.09
N VAL A 68 -17.44 -9.86 -1.53
CA VAL A 68 -18.89 -10.02 -1.37
C VAL A 68 -19.21 -11.49 -1.06
N GLU A 69 -20.30 -11.71 -0.33
CA GLU A 69 -20.91 -13.03 -0.19
C GLU A 69 -21.61 -13.42 -1.50
N ALA A 70 -21.76 -14.73 -1.73
CA ALA A 70 -22.35 -15.31 -2.93
C ALA A 70 -23.89 -15.33 -2.86
#